data_AF-A0A2S7KIB9-F1
#
_entry.id   AF-A0A2S7KIB9-F1
#
_cell.length_a   1.000
_cell.length_b   1.000
_cell.length_c   1.000
_cell.angle_alpha   90.00
_cell.angle_beta   90.00
_cell.angle_gamma   90.00
#
_symmetry.space_group_name_H-M   'P 1'
#
loop_
_entity.id
_entity.type
_entity.pdbx_description
1 polymer ?
#
loop_
_entity_poly.entity_id
_entity_poly.type
_entity_poly.pdbx_seq_one_letter_code
_entity_poly.pdbx_strand_id
1 'polypeptide(L)'
;MDPVRFPENNDWVVFILIGSIFLYIFMMNVIEREANLKDFLFQKYFDSSNNLPNWIITSVVFVFVMSALISQYVPIIPQFIVENQIFGYHLNKLGYTLAVVSLFYFARTSLSFLFYHSIGDGKKWNVFYFTSTKMQFVLSILLMLLCVGHYYFPVEKNKVFEVYVVSFCFVFIFKVLFYMFHKNNILPQEWYYKFLYICTLQIAPLLMLWKLLFF
;
A
#
# COMPACT_ATOMS: atom_id res chain seq x y z
N MET A 1 21.96 -27.00 25.31
CA MET A 1 22.43 -25.73 24.72
C MET A 1 21.21 -25.04 24.18
N ASP A 2 20.70 -24.05 24.90
CA ASP A 2 19.63 -23.20 24.38
C ASP A 2 20.16 -22.53 23.11
N PRO A 3 19.40 -22.55 21.99
CA PRO A 3 19.82 -21.82 20.81
C PRO A 3 19.88 -20.35 21.19
N VAL A 4 21.08 -19.79 21.18
CA VAL A 4 21.31 -18.35 21.31
C VAL A 4 20.48 -17.70 20.20
N ARG A 5 19.32 -17.12 20.56
CA ARG A 5 18.54 -16.26 19.67
C ARG A 5 19.45 -15.09 19.36
N PHE A 6 20.09 -15.09 18.20
CA PHE A 6 20.58 -13.85 17.62
C PHE A 6 19.36 -12.92 17.55
N PRO A 7 19.36 -11.76 18.24
CA PRO A 7 18.28 -10.81 18.10
C PRO A 7 18.29 -10.38 16.63
N GLU A 8 17.26 -10.78 15.88
CA GLU A 8 17.04 -10.32 14.52
C GLU A 8 16.92 -8.80 14.63
N ASN A 9 17.95 -8.08 14.17
CA ASN A 9 18.01 -6.64 14.38
C ASN A 9 17.00 -5.96 13.44
N ASN A 10 15.88 -5.53 14.01
CA ASN A 10 14.77 -4.89 13.32
C ASN A 10 14.90 -3.36 13.28
N ASP A 11 16.10 -2.79 13.52
CA ASP A 11 16.36 -1.35 13.49
C ASP A 11 15.89 -0.68 12.19
N TRP A 12 15.96 -1.38 11.07
CA TRP A 12 15.46 -0.92 9.78
C TRP A 12 13.95 -0.64 9.78
N VAL A 13 13.16 -1.36 10.58
CA VAL A 13 11.71 -1.12 10.75
C VAL A 13 11.50 0.20 11.49
N VAL A 14 12.33 0.52 12.50
CA VAL A 14 12.29 1.81 13.19
C VAL A 14 12.50 2.94 12.19
N PHE A 15 13.51 2.83 11.32
CA PHE A 15 13.77 3.85 10.30
C PHE A 15 12.59 4.04 9.33
N ILE A 16 11.92 2.95 8.91
CA ILE A 16 10.72 3.03 8.07
C ILE A 16 9.58 3.74 8.81
N LEU A 17 9.34 3.39 10.07
CA LEU A 17 8.26 3.98 10.87
C LEU A 17 8.50 5.46 11.16
N ILE A 18 9.70 5.83 11.62
CA ILE A 18 10.08 7.23 11.88
C ILE A 18 10.02 8.04 10.59
N GLY A 19 10.56 7.51 9.48
CA GLY A 19 10.50 8.16 8.18
C GLY A 19 9.06 8.36 7.68
N SER A 20 8.19 7.37 7.91
CA SER A 20 6.77 7.45 7.56
C SER A 20 6.03 8.52 8.36
N ILE A 21 6.28 8.58 9.67
CA ILE A 21 5.72 9.61 10.56
C ILE A 21 6.21 10.99 10.14
N PHE A 22 7.52 11.14 9.88
CA PHE A 22 8.10 12.39 9.41
C PHE A 22 7.46 12.86 8.10
N LEU A 23 7.27 11.96 7.13
CA LEU A 23 6.62 12.27 5.86
C LEU A 23 5.16 12.73 6.04
N TYR A 24 4.42 12.14 6.99
CA TYR A 24 3.06 12.60 7.30
C TYR A 24 3.01 13.92 8.04
N ILE A 25 3.94 14.19 8.96
CA ILE A 25 4.07 15.51 9.59
C ILE A 25 4.40 16.56 8.52
N PHE A 26 5.34 16.27 7.63
CA PHE A 26 5.68 17.14 6.51
C PHE A 26 4.47 17.40 5.59
N MET A 27 3.72 16.36 5.24
CA MET A 27 2.51 16.48 4.43
C MET A 27 1.48 17.40 5.09
N MET A 28 1.20 17.21 6.39
CA MET A 28 0.20 18.03 7.09
C MET A 28 0.64 19.48 7.27
N ASN A 29 1.89 19.71 7.66
CA ASN A 29 2.36 21.06 7.97
C ASN A 29 2.68 21.86 6.72
N VAL A 30 3.37 21.26 5.74
CA VAL A 30 3.88 21.98 4.56
C VAL A 30 2.90 21.92 3.41
N ILE A 31 2.36 20.75 3.08
CA ILE A 31 1.53 20.57 1.89
C ILE A 31 0.09 21.01 2.15
N GLU A 32 -0.47 20.60 3.29
CA GLU A 32 -1.82 20.96 3.71
C GLU A 32 -1.90 22.26 4.52
N ARG A 33 -0.77 22.95 4.71
CA ARG A 33 -0.68 24.25 5.41
C ARG A 33 -1.27 24.20 6.82
N GLU A 34 -0.70 23.35 7.66
CA GLU A 34 -1.06 23.18 9.08
C GLU A 34 -2.49 22.63 9.28
N ALA A 35 -2.98 21.81 8.36
CA ALA A 35 -4.27 21.14 8.53
C ALA A 35 -4.21 20.06 9.62
N ASN A 36 -5.28 19.93 10.38
CA ASN A 36 -5.41 18.82 11.32
C ASN A 36 -5.83 17.53 10.61
N LEU A 37 -5.59 16.38 11.25
CA LEU A 37 -5.93 15.06 10.72
C LEU A 37 -7.42 14.92 10.37
N LYS A 38 -8.31 15.49 11.20
CA LYS A 38 -9.76 15.50 10.94
C LYS A 38 -10.08 16.30 9.68
N ASP A 39 -9.46 17.47 9.54
CA ASP A 39 -9.71 18.36 8.41
C ASP A 39 -9.26 17.70 7.10
N PHE A 40 -8.08 17.08 7.08
CA PHE A 40 -7.58 16.30 5.95
C PHE A 40 -8.51 15.14 5.56
N LEU A 41 -8.96 14.34 6.52
CA LEU A 41 -9.81 13.18 6.25
C LEU A 41 -11.19 13.58 5.71
N PHE A 42 -11.80 14.64 6.24
CA PHE A 42 -13.16 15.06 5.85
C PHE A 42 -13.21 16.15 4.77
N GLN A 43 -12.06 16.63 4.29
CA GLN A 43 -11.97 17.62 3.21
C GLN A 43 -12.75 17.18 1.96
N LYS A 44 -13.47 18.10 1.30
CA LYS A 44 -14.10 17.78 0.01
C LYS A 44 -13.09 17.93 -1.12
N TYR A 45 -13.27 17.17 -2.20
CA TYR A 45 -12.39 17.23 -3.37
C TYR A 45 -12.28 18.66 -3.95
N PHE A 46 -13.37 19.43 -3.99
CA PHE A 46 -13.35 20.80 -4.53
C PHE A 46 -12.62 21.80 -3.64
N ASP A 47 -12.52 21.52 -2.34
CA ASP A 47 -11.86 22.39 -1.36
C ASP A 47 -10.39 21.97 -1.14
N SER A 48 -9.96 20.91 -1.82
CA SER A 48 -8.63 20.31 -1.65
C SER A 48 -7.62 20.89 -2.63
N SER A 49 -6.47 21.30 -2.08
CA SER A 49 -5.31 21.73 -2.84
C SER A 49 -4.20 20.68 -2.71
N ASN A 50 -3.24 20.64 -3.64
CA ASN A 50 -2.07 19.75 -3.57
C ASN A 50 -2.39 18.23 -3.51
N ASN A 51 -3.50 17.80 -4.11
CA ASN A 51 -3.92 16.39 -4.14
C ASN A 51 -2.87 15.43 -4.69
N LEU A 52 -2.13 15.84 -5.72
CA LEU A 52 -1.09 15.00 -6.34
C LEU A 52 0.10 14.79 -5.38
N PRO A 53 0.72 15.83 -4.79
CA PRO A 53 1.73 15.66 -3.75
C PRO A 53 1.28 14.78 -2.58
N ASN A 54 0.06 14.98 -2.06
CA ASN A 54 -0.49 14.15 -0.99
C ASN A 54 -0.61 12.68 -1.40
N TRP A 55 -1.10 12.44 -2.61
CA TRP A 55 -1.20 11.10 -3.16
C TRP A 55 0.15 10.42 -3.32
N ILE A 56 1.19 11.15 -3.76
CA ILE A 56 2.55 10.61 -3.87
C ILE A 56 3.08 10.23 -2.49
N ILE A 57 3.03 11.14 -1.51
CA ILE A 57 3.57 10.88 -0.16
C ILE A 57 2.84 9.71 0.49
N THR A 58 1.51 9.71 0.48
CA THR A 58 0.71 8.62 1.06
C THR A 58 0.98 7.28 0.36
N SER A 59 1.13 7.28 -0.96
CA SER A 59 1.48 6.07 -1.72
C SER A 59 2.86 5.53 -1.35
N VAL A 60 3.86 6.40 -1.24
CA VAL A 60 5.22 6.03 -0.81
C VAL A 60 5.18 5.40 0.57
N VAL A 61 4.61 6.11 1.56
CA VAL A 61 4.50 5.58 2.93
C VAL A 61 3.76 4.25 2.95
N PHE A 62 2.63 4.14 2.24
CA PHE A 62 1.87 2.90 2.15
C PHE A 62 2.73 1.74 1.61
N VAL A 63 3.45 1.95 0.50
CA VAL A 63 4.32 0.93 -0.10
C VAL A 63 5.43 0.50 0.87
N PHE A 64 6.08 1.44 1.55
CA PHE A 64 7.14 1.12 2.51
C PHE A 64 6.65 0.29 3.69
N VAL A 65 5.56 0.74 4.35
CA VAL A 65 5.02 0.05 5.53
C VAL A 65 4.41 -1.30 5.14
N MET A 66 3.72 -1.39 4.00
CA MET A 66 3.19 -2.65 3.48
C MET A 66 4.32 -3.65 3.16
N SER A 67 5.40 -3.17 2.54
CA SER A 67 6.56 -4.01 2.24
C SER A 67 7.26 -4.51 3.51
N ALA A 68 7.39 -3.65 4.53
CA ALA A 68 7.92 -4.04 5.83
C ALA A 68 7.06 -5.13 6.50
N LEU A 69 5.73 -5.04 6.43
CA LEU A 69 4.86 -6.07 7.02
C LEU A 69 4.95 -7.40 6.27
N ILE A 70 4.92 -7.37 4.93
CA ILE A 70 4.95 -8.58 4.09
C ILE A 70 6.31 -9.27 4.14
N SER A 71 7.42 -8.54 4.25
CA SER A 71 8.77 -9.12 4.14
C SER A 71 9.06 -10.21 5.17
N GLN A 72 8.35 -10.22 6.30
CA GLN A 72 8.47 -11.30 7.29
C GLN A 72 7.92 -12.64 6.81
N TYR A 73 6.96 -12.61 5.90
CA TYR A 73 6.23 -13.78 5.42
C TYR A 73 6.78 -14.30 4.10
N VAL A 74 7.67 -13.55 3.45
CA VAL A 74 8.34 -14.01 2.22
C VAL A 74 9.29 -15.15 2.56
N PRO A 75 9.01 -16.38 2.08
CA PRO A 75 9.73 -17.57 2.51
C PRO A 75 11.15 -17.61 1.91
N ILE A 76 11.28 -17.37 0.60
CA ILE A 76 12.52 -17.52 -0.17
C ILE A 76 12.58 -16.41 -1.23
N ILE A 77 13.77 -15.82 -1.44
CA ILE A 77 14.01 -14.88 -2.54
C ILE A 77 14.29 -15.72 -3.80
N PRO A 78 13.63 -15.48 -4.94
CA PRO A 78 13.86 -16.24 -6.17
C PRO A 78 15.33 -16.27 -6.60
N GLN A 79 15.84 -17.44 -7.02
CA GLN A 79 17.26 -17.64 -7.38
C GLN A 79 17.73 -16.68 -8.49
N PHE A 80 16.89 -16.40 -9.48
CA PHE A 80 17.17 -15.42 -10.55
C PHE A 80 17.50 -14.01 -10.00
N ILE A 81 16.99 -13.63 -8.84
CA ILE A 81 17.26 -12.32 -8.21
C ILE A 81 18.51 -12.37 -7.33
N VAL A 82 18.79 -13.53 -6.72
CA VAL A 82 20.01 -13.74 -5.93
C VAL A 82 21.25 -13.77 -6.82
N GLU A 83 21.13 -14.36 -8.01
CA GLU A 83 22.20 -14.49 -9.00
C GLU A 83 22.46 -13.18 -9.76
N ASN A 84 21.42 -12.39 -10.01
CA ASN A 84 21.56 -11.08 -10.64
C ASN A 84 22.00 -10.02 -9.60
N GLN A 85 23.31 -9.84 -9.46
CA GLN A 85 23.87 -8.73 -8.70
C GLN A 85 23.60 -7.41 -9.42
N ILE A 86 22.57 -6.68 -8.98
CA ILE A 86 22.30 -5.34 -9.48
C ILE A 86 23.34 -4.40 -8.83
N PHE A 87 24.28 -3.88 -9.63
CA PHE A 87 25.38 -3.01 -9.17
C PHE A 87 26.25 -3.60 -8.04
N GLY A 88 26.38 -4.93 -7.97
CA GLY A 88 27.18 -5.62 -6.94
C GLY A 88 26.48 -5.75 -5.57
N TYR A 89 25.24 -5.29 -5.43
CA TYR A 89 24.44 -5.43 -4.21
C TYR A 89 23.49 -6.63 -4.31
N HIS A 90 23.41 -7.42 -3.24
CA HIS A 90 22.38 -8.45 -3.08
C HIS A 90 21.12 -7.84 -2.47
N LEU A 91 19.97 -8.07 -3.11
CA LEU A 91 18.68 -7.66 -2.56
C LEU A 91 18.33 -8.52 -1.34
N ASN A 92 18.23 -7.88 -0.18
CA ASN A 92 17.67 -8.50 1.02
C ASN A 92 16.16 -8.75 0.86
N LYS A 93 15.55 -9.58 1.71
CA LYS A 93 14.11 -9.91 1.71
C LYS A 93 13.23 -8.66 1.65
N LEU A 94 13.59 -7.64 2.41
CA LEU A 94 12.92 -6.34 2.39
C LEU A 94 13.04 -5.65 1.03
N GLY A 95 14.24 -5.57 0.47
CA GLY A 95 14.48 -4.90 -0.82
C GLY A 95 13.73 -5.59 -1.97
N TYR A 96 13.71 -6.93 -1.96
CA TYR A 96 12.91 -7.71 -2.87
C TYR A 96 11.40 -7.43 -2.71
N THR A 97 10.90 -7.50 -1.48
CA THR A 97 9.48 -7.23 -1.19
C THR A 97 9.09 -5.81 -1.61
N LEU A 98 9.94 -4.83 -1.30
CA LEU A 98 9.74 -3.43 -1.67
C LEU A 98 9.69 -3.25 -3.18
N ALA A 99 10.58 -3.89 -3.94
CA ALA A 99 10.59 -3.82 -5.40
C ALA A 99 9.30 -4.40 -5.99
N VAL A 100 8.87 -5.58 -5.52
CA VAL A 100 7.66 -6.26 -5.98
C VAL A 100 6.39 -5.44 -5.65
N VAL A 101 6.26 -4.95 -4.41
CA VAL A 101 5.11 -4.13 -3.99
C VAL A 101 5.09 -2.79 -4.74
N SER A 102 6.25 -2.17 -4.96
CA SER A 102 6.37 -0.94 -5.75
C SER A 102 5.95 -1.16 -7.20
N LEU A 103 6.42 -2.24 -7.83
CA LEU A 103 6.05 -2.60 -9.20
C LEU A 103 4.54 -2.86 -9.31
N PHE A 104 3.96 -3.60 -8.37
CA PHE A 104 2.52 -3.83 -8.30
C PHE A 104 1.75 -2.52 -8.21
N TYR A 105 2.16 -1.62 -7.31
CA TYR A 105 1.49 -0.35 -7.10
C TYR A 105 1.59 0.56 -8.33
N PHE A 106 2.76 0.61 -8.96
CA PHE A 106 2.99 1.34 -10.19
C PHE A 106 2.14 0.79 -11.35
N ALA A 107 2.18 -0.52 -11.59
CA ALA A 107 1.41 -1.17 -12.65
C ALA A 107 -0.10 -0.93 -12.47
N ARG A 108 -0.62 -1.14 -11.25
CA ARG A 108 -2.01 -0.87 -10.90
C ARG A 108 -2.41 0.58 -11.17
N THR A 109 -1.56 1.52 -10.78
CA THR A 109 -1.81 2.96 -10.95
C THR A 109 -1.82 3.34 -12.43
N SER A 110 -0.82 2.91 -13.19
CA SER A 110 -0.71 3.17 -14.62
C SER A 110 -1.88 2.57 -15.40
N LEU A 111 -2.25 1.32 -15.11
CA LEU A 111 -3.41 0.68 -15.72
C LEU A 111 -4.72 1.38 -15.35
N SER A 112 -4.85 1.87 -14.09
CA SER A 112 -6.04 2.63 -13.68
C SER A 112 -6.13 3.97 -14.41
N PHE A 113 -5.01 4.68 -14.55
CA PHE A 113 -4.93 5.92 -15.32
C PHE A 113 -5.35 5.70 -16.78
N LEU A 114 -4.80 4.67 -17.42
CA LEU A 114 -5.13 4.29 -18.80
C LEU A 114 -6.61 3.90 -18.94
N PHE A 115 -7.14 3.15 -17.97
CA PHE A 115 -8.54 2.75 -17.95
C PHE A 115 -9.47 3.97 -17.95
N TYR A 116 -9.30 4.93 -17.04
CA TYR A 116 -10.15 6.12 -16.98
C TYR A 116 -10.03 7.01 -18.23
N HIS A 117 -8.84 7.10 -18.84
CA HIS A 117 -8.65 7.84 -20.09
C HIS A 117 -9.28 7.11 -21.29
N SER A 118 -9.20 5.78 -21.33
CA SER A 118 -9.75 4.98 -22.43
C SER A 118 -11.27 5.06 -22.55
N ILE A 119 -11.96 5.20 -21.42
CA ILE A 119 -13.43 5.32 -21.37
C ILE A 119 -13.93 6.77 -21.49
N GLY A 120 -13.04 7.76 -21.67
CA GLY A 120 -13.38 9.18 -21.76
C GLY A 120 -13.67 9.88 -20.42
N ASP A 121 -13.50 9.20 -19.28
CA ASP A 121 -13.77 9.71 -17.93
C ASP A 121 -12.47 10.13 -17.19
N GLY A 122 -11.48 10.68 -17.90
CA GLY A 122 -10.17 11.03 -17.31
C GLY A 122 -10.25 11.95 -16.08
N LYS A 123 -11.26 12.82 -16.00
CA LYS A 123 -11.50 13.69 -14.82
C LYS A 123 -11.83 12.89 -13.55
N LYS A 124 -12.48 11.73 -13.66
CA LYS A 124 -12.81 10.86 -12.53
C LYS A 124 -11.55 10.24 -11.91
N TRP A 125 -10.47 10.13 -12.68
CA TRP A 125 -9.19 9.69 -12.13
C TRP A 125 -8.69 10.59 -11.00
N ASN A 126 -8.95 11.90 -11.09
CA ASN A 126 -8.53 12.84 -10.04
C ASN A 126 -9.32 12.63 -8.74
N VAL A 127 -10.62 12.41 -8.85
CA VAL A 127 -11.49 12.08 -7.72
C VAL A 127 -11.14 10.72 -7.13
N PHE A 128 -10.75 9.77 -7.98
CA PHE A 128 -10.31 8.44 -7.59
C PHE A 128 -9.05 8.51 -6.73
N TYR A 129 -7.96 9.13 -7.22
CA TYR A 129 -6.72 9.12 -6.45
C TYR A 129 -6.86 9.96 -5.17
N PHE A 130 -7.63 11.06 -5.19
CA PHE A 130 -7.94 11.83 -3.98
C PHE A 130 -8.62 10.96 -2.90
N THR A 131 -9.61 10.17 -3.31
CA THR A 131 -10.31 9.28 -2.37
C THR A 131 -9.40 8.13 -1.91
N SER A 132 -8.57 7.61 -2.82
CA SER A 132 -7.57 6.59 -2.50
C SER A 132 -6.56 7.07 -1.47
N THR A 133 -6.05 8.30 -1.60
CA THR A 133 -5.10 8.94 -0.67
C THR A 133 -5.58 8.84 0.78
N LYS A 134 -6.85 9.15 1.05
CA LYS A 134 -7.43 9.12 2.40
C LYS A 134 -7.53 7.71 2.96
N MET A 135 -8.03 6.79 2.14
CA MET A 135 -8.11 5.38 2.51
C MET A 135 -6.72 4.79 2.79
N GLN A 136 -5.74 5.16 1.98
CA GLN A 136 -4.36 4.72 2.13
C GLN A 136 -3.66 5.31 3.33
N PHE A 137 -3.94 6.58 3.65
CA PHE A 137 -3.46 7.22 4.86
C PHE A 137 -3.98 6.52 6.12
N VAL A 138 -5.28 6.19 6.18
CA VAL A 138 -5.83 5.45 7.33
C VAL A 138 -5.23 4.05 7.40
N LEU A 139 -5.16 3.35 6.26
CA LEU A 139 -4.64 1.99 6.21
C LEU A 139 -3.15 1.93 6.54
N SER A 140 -2.33 2.90 6.11
CA SER A 140 -0.92 2.95 6.44
C SER A 140 -0.68 3.17 7.93
N ILE A 141 -1.49 4.00 8.61
CA ILE A 141 -1.44 4.14 10.06
C ILE A 141 -1.71 2.80 10.75
N LEU A 142 -2.76 2.08 10.31
CA LEU A 142 -3.04 0.74 10.83
C LEU A 142 -1.87 -0.23 10.57
N LEU A 143 -1.29 -0.21 9.37
CA LEU A 143 -0.14 -1.04 9.03
C LEU A 143 1.10 -0.69 9.87
N MET A 144 1.32 0.59 10.20
CA MET A 144 2.41 1.00 11.08
C MET A 144 2.26 0.40 12.48
N LEU A 145 1.05 0.44 13.05
CA LEU A 145 0.75 -0.20 14.33
C LEU A 145 0.96 -1.72 14.26
N LEU A 146 0.53 -2.36 13.17
CA LEU A 146 0.76 -3.79 12.94
C LEU A 146 2.25 -4.12 12.81
N CYS A 147 3.05 -3.29 12.14
CA CYS A 147 4.50 -3.46 12.09
C CYS A 147 5.12 -3.41 13.49
N VAL A 148 4.71 -2.45 14.34
CA VAL A 148 5.17 -2.40 15.73
C VAL A 148 4.78 -3.68 16.49
N GLY A 149 3.50 -4.06 16.40
CA GLY A 149 2.98 -5.27 17.04
C GLY A 149 3.73 -6.54 16.60
N HIS A 150 4.07 -6.66 15.33
CA HIS A 150 4.60 -7.90 14.77
C HIS A 150 6.14 -8.00 14.81
N TYR A 151 6.87 -6.88 14.79
CA TYR A 151 8.34 -6.90 14.85
C TYR A 151 8.90 -6.83 16.28
N TYR A 152 8.16 -6.25 17.23
CA TYR A 152 8.67 -6.04 18.60
C TYR A 152 8.00 -6.90 19.67
N PHE A 153 6.86 -7.54 19.36
CA PHE A 153 6.23 -8.49 20.29
C PHE A 153 6.38 -9.94 19.81
N PRO A 154 6.49 -10.90 20.75
CA PRO A 154 6.60 -12.32 20.40
C PRO A 154 5.25 -12.82 19.87
N VAL A 155 5.14 -12.91 18.55
CA VAL A 155 3.92 -13.35 17.85
C VAL A 155 4.19 -14.62 17.05
N GLU A 156 3.26 -15.58 17.11
CA GLU A 156 3.33 -16.81 16.31
C GLU A 156 3.00 -16.51 14.83
N LYS A 157 4.04 -16.46 13.98
CA LYS A 157 3.95 -16.07 12.56
C LYS A 157 2.87 -16.84 11.79
N ASN A 158 2.73 -18.15 11.99
CA ASN A 158 1.79 -18.97 11.22
C ASN A 158 0.33 -18.61 11.52
N LYS A 159 -0.03 -18.47 12.80
CA LYS A 159 -1.40 -18.10 13.20
C LYS A 159 -1.73 -16.67 12.76
N VAL A 160 -0.76 -15.76 12.84
CA VAL A 160 -0.98 -14.36 12.46
C VAL A 160 -1.00 -14.15 10.95
N PHE A 161 -0.30 -14.99 10.18
CA PHE A 161 -0.42 -14.98 8.74
C PHE A 161 -1.86 -15.24 8.28
N GLU A 162 -2.53 -16.26 8.82
CA GLU A 162 -3.93 -16.56 8.50
C GLU A 162 -4.86 -15.38 8.86
N VAL A 163 -4.67 -14.79 10.03
CA VAL A 163 -5.42 -13.59 10.47
C VAL A 163 -5.19 -12.41 9.52
N TYR A 164 -3.95 -12.19 9.06
CA TYR A 164 -3.64 -11.14 8.10
C TYR A 164 -4.26 -11.40 6.74
N VAL A 165 -4.25 -12.64 6.23
CA VAL A 165 -4.92 -12.96 4.96
C VAL A 165 -6.41 -12.65 5.05
N VAL A 166 -7.09 -13.08 6.12
CA VAL A 166 -8.52 -12.77 6.33
C VAL A 166 -8.75 -11.26 6.47
N SER A 167 -7.91 -10.56 7.22
CA SER A 167 -7.98 -9.10 7.39
C SER A 167 -7.78 -8.36 6.06
N PHE A 168 -6.80 -8.77 5.24
CA PHE A 168 -6.58 -8.21 3.91
C PHE A 168 -7.77 -8.46 2.97
N CYS A 169 -8.36 -9.65 2.99
CA CYS A 169 -9.60 -9.93 2.25
C CYS A 169 -10.75 -9.02 2.70
N PHE A 170 -10.92 -8.83 4.01
CA PHE A 170 -11.94 -7.93 4.55
C PHE A 170 -11.71 -6.47 4.11
N VAL A 171 -10.48 -5.95 4.25
CA VAL A 171 -10.10 -4.60 3.81
C VAL A 171 -10.30 -4.44 2.30
N PHE A 172 -10.00 -5.47 1.52
CA PHE A 172 -10.22 -5.47 0.06
C PHE A 172 -11.71 -5.36 -0.28
N ILE A 173 -12.56 -6.18 0.33
CA ILE A 173 -14.02 -6.13 0.13
C ILE A 173 -14.56 -4.77 0.57
N PHE A 174 -14.18 -4.30 1.75
CA PHE A 174 -14.56 -2.99 2.26
C PHE A 174 -14.17 -1.86 1.29
N LYS A 175 -12.95 -1.89 0.74
CA LYS A 175 -12.47 -0.92 -0.24
C LYS A 175 -13.33 -0.92 -1.51
N VAL A 176 -13.66 -2.10 -2.03
CA VAL A 176 -14.51 -2.22 -3.24
C VAL A 176 -15.90 -1.65 -2.97
N LEU A 177 -16.53 -2.03 -1.86
CA LEU A 177 -17.84 -1.51 -1.46
C LEU A 177 -17.81 0.01 -1.26
N PHE A 178 -16.79 0.51 -0.57
CA PHE A 178 -16.59 1.94 -0.36
C PHE A 178 -16.51 2.69 -1.70
N TYR A 179 -15.77 2.18 -2.69
CA TYR A 179 -15.69 2.80 -4.02
C TYR A 179 -16.99 2.72 -4.82
N MET A 180 -17.76 1.64 -4.66
CA MET A 180 -19.06 1.48 -5.31
C MET A 180 -20.12 2.44 -4.77
N PHE A 181 -20.13 2.67 -3.45
CA PHE A 181 -21.17 3.47 -2.78
C PHE A 181 -20.72 4.90 -2.43
N HIS A 182 -19.53 5.32 -2.85
CA HIS A 182 -19.04 6.66 -2.54
C HIS A 182 -19.89 7.74 -3.23
N LYS A 183 -20.26 8.78 -2.49
CA LYS A 183 -21.12 9.89 -2.96
C LYS A 183 -20.60 10.58 -4.24
N ASN A 184 -19.29 10.58 -4.45
CA ASN A 184 -18.66 11.21 -5.62
C ASN A 184 -18.64 10.32 -6.88
N ASN A 185 -19.30 9.15 -6.88
CA ASN A 185 -19.35 8.22 -8.02
C ASN A 185 -17.95 7.96 -8.61
N ILE A 186 -17.06 7.43 -7.77
CA ILE A 186 -15.64 7.24 -8.09
C ILE A 186 -15.47 6.30 -9.28
N LEU A 187 -16.26 5.23 -9.32
CA LEU A 187 -16.24 4.25 -10.40
C LEU A 187 -17.03 4.76 -11.62
N PRO A 188 -16.75 4.24 -12.83
CA PRO A 188 -17.56 4.51 -14.02
C PRO A 188 -19.05 4.24 -13.77
N GLN A 189 -19.93 4.97 -14.44
CA GLN A 189 -21.38 4.85 -14.19
C GLN A 189 -21.92 3.50 -14.66
N GLU A 190 -21.51 3.07 -15.85
CA GLU A 190 -21.93 1.82 -16.45
C GLU A 190 -21.47 0.59 -15.64
N TRP A 191 -22.38 -0.35 -15.42
CA TRP A 191 -22.12 -1.53 -14.59
C TRP A 191 -21.02 -2.44 -15.15
N TYR A 192 -20.94 -2.58 -16.48
CA TYR A 192 -19.91 -3.41 -17.12
C TYR A 192 -18.50 -2.86 -16.92
N TYR A 193 -18.32 -1.53 -16.91
CA TYR A 193 -17.02 -0.91 -16.59
C TYR A 193 -16.64 -1.08 -15.12
N LYS A 194 -17.60 -1.12 -14.19
CA LYS A 194 -17.33 -1.44 -12.77
C LYS A 194 -16.80 -2.86 -12.63
N PHE A 195 -17.41 -3.82 -13.32
CA PHE A 195 -16.95 -5.21 -13.32
C PHE A 195 -15.54 -5.33 -13.93
N LEU A 196 -15.34 -4.72 -15.10
CA LEU A 196 -14.03 -4.68 -15.76
C LEU A 196 -12.95 -4.11 -14.84
N TYR A 197 -13.24 -2.98 -14.18
CA TYR A 197 -12.36 -2.37 -13.19
C TYR A 197 -12.00 -3.33 -12.05
N ILE A 198 -12.98 -3.99 -11.41
CA ILE A 198 -12.74 -4.90 -10.29
C ILE A 198 -11.88 -6.08 -10.75
N CYS A 199 -12.23 -6.73 -11.86
CA CYS A 199 -11.51 -7.91 -12.33
C CYS A 199 -10.08 -7.58 -12.78
N THR A 200 -9.89 -6.52 -13.57
CA THR A 200 -8.60 -6.21 -14.19
C THR A 200 -7.66 -5.38 -13.34
N LEU A 201 -8.18 -4.46 -12.51
CA LEU A 201 -7.36 -3.51 -11.74
C LEU A 201 -7.28 -3.83 -10.25
N GLN A 202 -8.15 -4.71 -9.75
CA GLN A 202 -8.13 -5.13 -8.35
C GLN A 202 -7.70 -6.60 -8.21
N ILE A 203 -8.43 -7.53 -8.83
CA ILE A 203 -8.21 -8.97 -8.63
C ILE A 203 -6.97 -9.46 -9.36
N ALA A 204 -6.86 -9.25 -10.67
CA ALA A 204 -5.74 -9.78 -11.45
C ALA A 204 -4.35 -9.31 -10.96
N PRO A 205 -4.14 -8.02 -10.65
CA PRO A 205 -2.86 -7.56 -10.11
C PRO A 205 -2.57 -8.16 -8.73
N LEU A 206 -3.60 -8.38 -7.89
CA LEU A 206 -3.44 -8.98 -6.57
C LEU A 206 -3.01 -10.45 -6.67
N LEU A 207 -3.59 -11.20 -7.60
CA LEU A 207 -3.18 -12.58 -7.88
C LEU A 207 -1.74 -12.65 -8.40
N MET A 208 -1.35 -11.70 -9.25
CA MET A 208 0.03 -11.58 -9.71
C MET A 208 1.00 -11.27 -8.56
N LEU A 209 0.63 -10.35 -7.67
CA LEU A 209 1.42 -10.02 -6.47
C LEU A 209 1.59 -11.25 -5.57
N TRP A 210 0.51 -12.00 -5.34
CA TRP A 210 0.53 -13.22 -4.55
C TRP A 210 1.46 -14.27 -5.17
N LYS A 211 1.35 -14.48 -6.48
CA LYS A 211 2.22 -15.40 -7.21
C LYS A 211 3.68 -15.00 -7.05
N LEU A 212 4.02 -13.74 -7.30
CA LEU A 212 5.41 -13.27 -7.21
C LEU A 212 6.00 -13.41 -5.79
N LEU A 213 5.22 -13.14 -4.73
CA LEU A 213 5.73 -13.15 -3.36
C LEU A 213 5.84 -14.54 -2.73
N PHE A 214 5.00 -15.49 -3.15
CA PHE A 214 4.84 -16.78 -2.45
C PHE A 214 5.06 -18.03 -3.33
N PHE A 215 5.16 -17.91 -4.66
CA PHE A 215 5.27 -19.04 -5.60
C PHE A 215 6.37 -18.85 -6.65
#